data_AF-A0A2U0S906-F1
#
_entry.id   AF-A0A2U0S906-F1
#
_cell.length_a   1.000
_cell.length_b   1.000
_cell.length_c   1.000
_cell.angle_alpha   90.00
_cell.angle_beta   90.00
_cell.angle_gamma   90.00
#
_symmetry.space_group_name_H-M   'P 1'
#
loop_
_entity.id
_entity.type
_entity.pdbx_description
1 polymer ?
#
loop_
_entity_poly.entity_id
_entity_poly.type
_entity_poly.pdbx_seq_one_letter_code
_entity_poly.pdbx_strand_id
1 'polypeptide(L)'
;MQALSDANVYTEATVTWKDFIKQRTRWNRGTYQTIMKHRNVFKNPRFGYLRNLTFQYIILSMYVVPLISVVSLAVIAWSLVTGYALQVLLVMGVFMLIQATYSFLAILMDDEDMKLLIYSPLFVIGYKEVRNFVKLKSLLDVILKREMKWGSLQRIGVDKQS
;
A
#
# COMPACT_ATOMS: atom_id res chain seq x y z
N MET A 1 -14.55 -7.01 11.01
CA MET A 1 -14.03 -6.92 12.40
C MET A 1 -14.75 -5.76 13.02
N GLN A 2 -15.71 -6.04 13.89
CA GLN A 2 -16.47 -5.02 14.59
C GLN A 2 -15.56 -4.52 15.72
N ALA A 3 -15.11 -3.26 15.64
CA ALA A 3 -14.43 -2.62 16.76
C ALA A 3 -15.47 -2.52 17.89
N LEU A 4 -15.22 -3.24 18.99
CA LEU A 4 -16.08 -3.19 20.16
C LEU A 4 -15.78 -1.92 20.96
N SER A 5 -16.83 -1.13 21.21
CA SER A 5 -16.97 -0.03 22.17
C SER A 5 -16.25 1.28 21.79
N ASP A 6 -16.88 2.41 22.13
CA ASP A 6 -16.53 3.84 21.91
C ASP A 6 -15.13 4.27 22.40
N ALA A 7 -14.08 3.51 22.07
CA ALA A 7 -12.70 3.81 22.37
C ALA A 7 -12.14 4.72 21.28
N ASN A 8 -12.22 6.03 21.51
CA ASN A 8 -11.56 7.03 20.68
C ASN A 8 -10.05 6.98 20.92
N VAL A 9 -9.31 6.34 20.00
CA VAL A 9 -7.85 6.30 20.01
C VAL A 9 -7.31 7.33 19.02
N TYR A 10 -6.68 8.38 19.53
CA TYR A 10 -5.99 9.37 18.70
C TYR A 10 -4.63 8.83 18.26
N THR A 11 -4.41 8.75 16.96
CA THR A 11 -3.13 8.35 16.39
C THR A 11 -2.45 9.54 15.73
N GLU A 12 -1.22 9.84 16.14
CA GLU A 12 -0.39 10.84 15.47
C GLU A 12 -0.02 10.36 14.05
N ALA A 13 -0.38 11.15 13.03
CA ALA A 13 0.07 10.92 11.67
C ALA A 13 1.55 11.32 11.52
N THR A 14 2.28 10.63 10.65
CA THR A 14 3.68 10.99 10.36
C THR A 14 3.72 12.31 9.61
N VAL A 15 4.47 13.28 10.15
CA VAL A 15 4.52 14.66 9.63
C VAL A 15 5.55 14.81 8.50
N THR A 16 6.50 13.87 8.38
CA THR A 16 7.58 13.90 7.38
C THR A 16 7.60 12.64 6.51
N TRP A 17 7.87 12.82 5.21
CA TRP A 17 8.02 11.71 4.24
C TRP A 17 9.05 10.65 4.64
N LYS A 18 10.17 11.06 5.25
CA LYS A 18 11.20 10.13 5.76
C LYS A 18 10.63 9.16 6.79
N ASP A 19 9.83 9.67 7.72
CA ASP A 19 9.24 8.88 8.80
C ASP A 19 8.08 8.02 8.30
N PHE A 20 7.28 8.53 7.36
CA PHE A 20 6.30 7.74 6.62
C PHE A 20 6.95 6.53 5.94
N ILE A 21 8.05 6.73 5.20
CA ILE A 21 8.76 5.65 4.51
C ILE A 21 9.35 4.63 5.50
N LYS A 22 9.93 5.08 6.62
CA LYS A 22 10.42 4.19 7.69
C LYS A 22 9.28 3.32 8.24
N GLN A 23 8.14 3.92 8.56
CA GLN A 23 6.96 3.22 9.08
C GLN A 23 6.46 2.17 8.08
N ARG A 24 6.26 2.55 6.81
CA ARG A 24 5.80 1.63 5.76
C ARG A 24 6.81 0.52 5.46
N THR A 25 8.11 0.84 5.47
CA THR A 25 9.17 -0.18 5.34
C THR A 25 9.07 -1.20 6.46
N ARG A 26 8.84 -0.76 7.70
CA ARG A 26 8.69 -1.64 8.86
C ARG A 26 7.48 -2.58 8.73
N TRP A 27 6.33 -2.06 8.35
CA TRP A 27 5.11 -2.86 8.16
C TRP A 27 5.25 -3.88 7.02
N ASN A 28 5.82 -3.46 5.88
CA ASN A 28 6.03 -4.37 4.76
C ASN A 28 7.03 -5.48 5.11
N ARG A 29 8.17 -5.14 5.73
CA ARG A 29 9.15 -6.15 6.19
C ARG A 29 8.54 -7.13 7.19
N GLY A 30 7.78 -6.65 8.17
CA GLY A 30 7.08 -7.51 9.13
C GLY A 30 6.09 -8.46 8.46
N THR A 31 5.40 -7.99 7.41
CA THR A 31 4.49 -8.83 6.62
C THR A 31 5.27 -9.91 5.86
N TYR A 32 6.37 -9.57 5.19
CA TYR A 32 7.23 -10.55 4.51
C TYR A 32 7.78 -11.61 5.48
N GLN A 33 8.26 -11.19 6.65
CA GLN A 33 8.73 -12.10 7.70
C GLN A 33 7.61 -13.03 8.18
N THR A 34 6.39 -12.51 8.34
CA THR A 34 5.22 -13.31 8.74
C THR A 34 4.88 -14.36 7.68
N ILE A 35 4.89 -13.98 6.40
CA ILE A 35 4.67 -14.89 5.28
C ILE A 35 5.73 -16.00 5.27
N MET A 36 7.00 -15.65 5.44
CA MET A 36 8.11 -16.61 5.45
C MET A 36 8.06 -17.57 6.65
N LYS A 37 7.72 -17.06 7.84
CA LYS A 37 7.59 -17.84 9.08
C LYS A 37 6.41 -18.81 9.01
N HIS A 38 5.29 -18.37 8.44
CA HIS A 38 4.05 -19.15 8.36
C HIS A 38 3.82 -19.77 6.97
N ARG A 39 4.87 -19.96 6.17
CA ARG A 39 4.77 -20.59 4.83
C ARG A 39 4.12 -21.98 4.85
N ASN A 40 4.16 -22.67 5.99
CA ASN A 40 3.54 -23.98 6.18
C ASN A 40 2.01 -23.94 6.10
N VAL A 41 1.38 -22.76 6.19
CA VAL A 41 -0.07 -22.58 6.02
C VAL A 41 -0.54 -23.12 4.67
N PHE A 42 0.27 -23.01 3.61
CA PHE A 42 -0.06 -23.57 2.30
C PHE A 42 -0.19 -25.09 2.28
N LYS A 43 0.56 -25.77 3.14
CA LYS A 43 0.62 -27.24 3.15
C LYS A 43 -0.44 -27.87 4.07
N ASN A 44 -1.01 -27.11 5.00
CA ASN A 44 -1.92 -27.64 5.99
C ASN A 44 -3.38 -27.24 5.71
N PRO A 45 -4.28 -28.18 5.37
CA PRO A 45 -5.70 -27.88 5.11
C PRO A 45 -6.47 -27.38 6.32
N ARG A 46 -5.95 -27.58 7.55
CA ARG A 46 -6.57 -27.10 8.80
C ARG A 46 -6.82 -25.59 8.82
N PHE A 47 -6.07 -24.82 8.04
CA PHE A 47 -6.21 -23.36 7.98
C PHE A 47 -7.35 -22.87 7.08
N GLY A 48 -8.09 -23.74 6.38
CA GLY A 48 -9.32 -23.40 5.67
C GLY A 48 -9.25 -22.11 4.84
N TYR A 49 -10.12 -21.14 5.14
CA TYR A 49 -10.19 -19.83 4.46
C TYR A 49 -8.89 -19.02 4.54
N LEU A 50 -8.16 -19.09 5.66
CA LEU A 50 -6.89 -18.38 5.81
C LEU A 50 -5.91 -18.84 4.73
N ARG A 51 -5.83 -20.16 4.49
CA ARG A 51 -4.97 -20.72 3.45
C ARG A 51 -5.47 -20.40 2.05
N ASN A 52 -6.75 -20.67 1.79
CA ASN A 52 -7.30 -20.69 0.44
C ASN A 52 -7.57 -19.30 -0.13
N LEU A 53 -7.77 -18.27 0.71
CA LEU A 53 -8.09 -16.92 0.24
C LEU A 53 -7.13 -15.88 0.81
N THR A 54 -7.12 -15.72 2.13
CA THR A 54 -6.43 -14.59 2.78
C THR A 54 -4.93 -14.61 2.51
N PHE A 55 -4.27 -15.75 2.71
CA PHE A 55 -2.82 -15.85 2.56
C PHE A 55 -2.40 -15.74 1.08
N GLN A 56 -3.21 -16.28 0.16
CA GLN A 56 -3.00 -16.10 -1.27
C GLN A 56 -3.14 -14.63 -1.68
N TYR A 57 -4.20 -13.95 -1.22
CA TYR A 57 -4.41 -12.52 -1.45
C TYR A 57 -3.26 -11.67 -0.91
N ILE A 58 -2.77 -11.96 0.30
CA ILE A 58 -1.61 -11.25 0.89
C ILE A 58 -0.37 -11.43 0.02
N ILE A 59 -0.08 -12.64 -0.47
CA ILE A 59 1.07 -12.86 -1.35
C ILE A 59 0.89 -12.14 -2.68
N LEU A 60 -0.25 -12.28 -3.35
CA LEU A 60 -0.50 -11.59 -4.61
C LEU A 60 -0.35 -10.05 -4.45
N SER A 61 -0.91 -9.49 -3.38
CA SER A 61 -0.82 -8.05 -3.11
C SER A 61 0.57 -7.55 -2.68
N MET A 62 1.41 -8.42 -2.11
CA MET A 62 2.78 -8.08 -1.72
C MET A 62 3.79 -8.27 -2.85
N TYR A 63 3.62 -9.27 -3.71
CA TYR A 63 4.57 -9.59 -4.78
C TYR A 63 4.09 -9.17 -6.16
N VAL A 64 2.87 -9.58 -6.56
CA VAL A 64 2.38 -9.40 -7.93
C VAL A 64 2.03 -7.96 -8.21
N VAL A 65 1.30 -7.29 -7.31
CA VAL A 65 0.90 -5.88 -7.49
C VAL A 65 2.10 -4.94 -7.72
N PRO A 66 3.16 -4.94 -6.89
CA PRO A 66 4.29 -4.05 -7.15
C PRO A 66 5.08 -4.41 -8.42
N LEU A 67 5.17 -5.69 -8.78
CA LEU A 67 5.78 -6.11 -10.05
C LEU A 67 5.00 -5.59 -11.26
N ILE A 68 3.66 -5.75 -11.23
CA ILE A 68 2.78 -5.18 -12.26
C ILE A 68 2.99 -3.67 -12.35
N SER A 69 3.10 -2.96 -11.23
CA SER A 69 3.38 -1.51 -11.22
C SER A 69 4.64 -1.16 -12.02
N VAL A 70 5.75 -1.87 -11.80
CA VAL A 70 7.01 -1.64 -12.52
C VAL A 70 6.86 -1.92 -14.02
N VAL A 71 6.20 -3.02 -14.37
CA VAL A 71 5.92 -3.37 -15.77
C VAL A 71 5.03 -2.30 -16.42
N SER A 72 4.00 -1.84 -15.74
CA SER A 72 3.11 -0.78 -16.23
C SER A 72 3.88 0.52 -16.49
N LEU A 73 4.77 0.93 -15.58
CA LEU A 73 5.62 2.11 -15.78
C LEU A 73 6.55 1.94 -16.99
N ALA A 74 7.14 0.76 -17.17
CA ALA A 74 7.99 0.46 -18.32
C ALA A 74 7.20 0.50 -19.64
N VAL A 75 5.98 -0.06 -19.67
CA VAL A 75 5.09 0.00 -20.84
C VAL A 75 4.70 1.44 -21.15
N ILE A 76 4.33 2.24 -20.14
CA ILE A 76 4.02 3.67 -20.33
C ILE A 76 5.22 4.40 -20.96
N ALA A 77 6.42 4.21 -20.41
CA ALA A 77 7.63 4.84 -20.92
C ALA A 77 7.94 4.42 -22.38
N TRP A 78 7.78 3.13 -22.70
CA TRP A 78 7.97 2.61 -24.05
C TRP A 78 6.95 3.14 -25.05
N SER A 79 5.68 3.22 -24.65
CA SER A 79 4.60 3.76 -25.50
C SER A 79 4.77 5.23 -25.84
N LEU A 80 5.38 6.01 -24.94
CA LEU A 80 5.71 7.42 -25.21
C LEU A 80 6.75 7.57 -26.33
N VAL A 81 7.73 6.66 -26.41
CA VAL A 81 8.78 6.70 -27.44
C VAL A 81 8.27 6.17 -28.79
N THR A 82 7.40 5.17 -28.76
CA THR A 82 6.87 4.48 -29.95
C THR A 82 5.65 5.17 -30.58
N GLY A 83 5.19 6.29 -30.03
CA GLY A 83 4.07 7.07 -30.58
C GLY A 83 2.67 6.56 -30.19
N TYR A 84 2.56 5.55 -29.32
CA TYR A 84 1.28 5.04 -28.79
C TYR A 84 0.79 5.79 -27.54
N ALA A 85 1.14 7.07 -27.43
CA ALA A 85 0.84 7.89 -26.25
C ALA A 85 -0.66 8.02 -25.99
N LEU A 86 -1.48 8.13 -27.04
CA LEU A 86 -2.93 8.27 -26.91
C LEU A 86 -3.59 7.01 -26.36
N GLN A 87 -3.16 5.82 -26.82
CA GLN A 87 -3.68 4.53 -26.34
C GLN A 87 -3.37 4.36 -24.85
N VAL A 88 -2.15 4.70 -24.44
CA VAL A 88 -1.77 4.65 -23.01
C VAL A 88 -2.57 5.64 -22.18
N LEU A 89 -2.78 6.86 -22.68
CA LEU A 89 -3.59 7.86 -21.99
C LEU A 89 -5.03 7.38 -21.78
N LEU A 90 -5.65 6.76 -22.79
CA LEU A 90 -6.98 6.17 -22.68
C LEU A 90 -7.04 5.06 -21.62
N VAL A 91 -6.09 4.13 -21.64
CA VAL A 91 -6.01 3.06 -20.64
C VAL A 91 -5.82 3.64 -19.24
N MET A 92 -4.91 4.60 -19.07
CA MET A 92 -4.71 5.30 -17.81
C MET A 92 -5.98 6.03 -17.35
N GLY A 93 -6.72 6.65 -18.27
CA GLY A 93 -8.01 7.28 -18.00
C GLY A 93 -9.03 6.30 -17.41
N VAL A 94 -9.18 5.12 -18.02
CA VAL A 94 -10.08 4.07 -17.51
C VAL A 94 -9.64 3.59 -16.12
N PHE A 95 -8.34 3.36 -15.91
CA PHE A 95 -7.82 2.98 -14.59
C PHE A 95 -8.04 4.06 -13.53
N MET A 96 -7.87 5.33 -13.87
CA MET A 96 -8.14 6.46 -12.98
C MET A 96 -9.63 6.54 -12.61
N LEU A 97 -10.54 6.29 -13.56
CA LEU A 97 -11.97 6.24 -13.28
C LEU A 97 -12.33 5.12 -12.30
N ILE A 98 -11.80 3.92 -12.50
CA ILE A 98 -12.02 2.79 -11.58
C ILE A 98 -11.48 3.10 -10.17
N GLN A 99 -10.34 3.78 -10.07
CA GLN A 99 -9.79 4.19 -8.77
C GLN A 99 -10.63 5.28 -8.11
N ALA A 100 -11.11 6.26 -8.88
CA ALA A 100 -11.96 7.32 -8.38
C ALA A 100 -13.28 6.77 -7.84
N THR A 101 -13.89 5.79 -8.52
CA THR A 101 -15.11 5.13 -8.01
C THR A 101 -14.83 4.33 -6.74
N TYR A 102 -13.68 3.64 -6.64
CA TYR A 102 -13.29 2.96 -5.41
C TYR A 102 -13.08 3.94 -4.24
N SER A 103 -12.38 5.06 -4.48
CA SER A 103 -12.22 6.13 -3.48
C SER A 103 -13.56 6.74 -3.06
N PHE A 104 -14.45 6.97 -4.02
CA PHE A 104 -15.79 7.49 -3.76
C PHE A 104 -16.60 6.54 -2.86
N LEU A 105 -16.60 5.25 -3.17
CA LEU A 105 -17.27 4.25 -2.35
C LEU A 105 -16.67 4.16 -0.93
N ALA A 106 -15.34 4.27 -0.80
CA ALA A 106 -14.69 4.26 0.51
C ALA A 106 -15.10 5.48 1.35
N ILE A 107 -15.08 6.69 0.78
CA ILE A 107 -15.50 7.91 1.48
C ILE A 107 -16.98 7.82 1.90
N LEU A 108 -17.83 7.27 1.03
CA LEU A 108 -19.25 7.06 1.32
C LEU A 108 -19.46 6.03 2.45
N MET A 109 -18.61 5.01 2.55
CA MET A 109 -18.66 4.02 3.63
C MET A 109 -18.12 4.54 4.96
N ASP A 110 -17.17 5.47 4.91
CA ASP A 110 -16.54 6.06 6.10
C ASP A 110 -17.27 7.33 6.59
N ASP A 111 -18.37 7.75 5.94
CA ASP A 111 -19.14 8.99 6.23
C ASP A 111 -18.29 10.27 6.28
N GLU A 112 -17.23 10.31 5.46
CA GLU A 112 -16.26 11.41 5.44
C GLU A 112 -16.62 12.50 4.41
N ASP A 113 -15.97 13.67 4.53
CA ASP A 113 -16.18 14.80 3.62
C ASP A 113 -15.86 14.46 2.16
N MET A 114 -16.82 14.68 1.26
CA MET A 114 -16.68 14.43 -0.19
C MET A 114 -15.57 15.25 -0.86
N LYS A 115 -15.12 16.33 -0.21
CA LYS A 115 -13.95 17.13 -0.66
C LYS A 115 -12.67 16.30 -0.73
N LEU A 116 -12.59 15.19 0.02
CA LEU A 116 -11.45 14.28 -0.01
C LEU A 116 -11.27 13.58 -1.37
N LEU A 117 -12.33 13.50 -2.19
CA LEU A 117 -12.29 12.88 -3.51
C LEU A 117 -11.31 13.59 -4.46
N ILE A 118 -11.09 14.91 -4.29
CA ILE A 118 -10.12 15.68 -5.08
C ILE A 118 -8.70 15.15 -4.92
N TYR A 119 -8.38 14.51 -3.78
CA TYR A 119 -7.06 13.92 -3.56
C TYR A 119 -6.92 12.52 -4.19
N SER A 120 -8.01 11.89 -4.66
CA SER A 120 -7.97 10.55 -5.25
C SER A 120 -6.99 10.42 -6.43
N PRO A 121 -6.97 11.32 -7.43
CA PRO A 121 -5.98 11.23 -8.51
C PRO A 121 -4.53 11.33 -8.03
N LEU A 122 -4.27 12.17 -7.02
CA LEU A 122 -2.95 12.32 -6.40
C LEU A 122 -2.51 11.01 -5.71
N PHE A 123 -3.47 10.30 -5.08
CA PHE A 123 -3.21 8.99 -4.50
C PHE A 123 -2.82 7.95 -5.56
N VAL A 124 -3.39 8.03 -6.76
CA VAL A 124 -3.17 7.05 -7.85
C VAL A 124 -1.82 7.25 -8.52
N ILE A 125 -1.46 8.48 -8.88
CA ILE A 125 -0.26 8.76 -9.69
C ILE A 125 1.01 8.76 -8.85
N GLY A 126 0.98 9.39 -7.67
CA GLY A 126 2.18 9.57 -6.85
C GLY A 126 2.28 8.57 -5.71
N TYR A 127 1.30 8.63 -4.79
CA TYR A 127 1.39 7.90 -3.53
C TYR A 127 1.43 6.37 -3.72
N LYS A 128 0.62 5.84 -4.64
CA LYS A 128 0.59 4.41 -4.97
C LYS A 128 1.97 3.91 -5.42
N GLU A 129 2.65 4.63 -6.30
CA GLU A 129 3.96 4.24 -6.81
C GLU A 129 5.03 4.29 -5.73
N VAL A 130 5.01 5.31 -4.87
CA VAL A 130 5.89 5.38 -3.69
C VAL A 130 5.70 4.16 -2.78
N ARG A 131 4.45 3.79 -2.48
CA ARG A 131 4.18 2.59 -1.67
C ARG A 131 4.65 1.31 -2.34
N ASN A 132 4.44 1.17 -3.64
CA ASN A 132 4.87 0.00 -4.42
C ASN A 132 6.40 -0.12 -4.43
N PHE A 133 7.11 1.00 -4.60
CA PHE A 133 8.56 1.05 -4.48
C PHE A 133 9.03 0.65 -3.08
N VAL A 134 8.39 1.15 -2.01
CA VAL A 134 8.73 0.77 -0.63
C VAL A 134 8.48 -0.72 -0.39
N LYS A 135 7.43 -1.32 -0.97
CA LYS A 135 7.18 -2.77 -0.92
C LYS A 135 8.31 -3.56 -1.60
N LEU A 136 8.75 -3.16 -2.79
CA LEU A 136 9.85 -3.81 -3.52
C LEU A 136 11.17 -3.68 -2.78
N LYS A 137 11.50 -2.47 -2.31
CA LYS A 137 12.69 -2.24 -1.48
C LYS A 137 12.66 -3.11 -0.23
N SER A 138 11.51 -3.19 0.45
CA SER A 138 11.36 -4.01 1.65
C SER A 138 11.53 -5.51 1.35
N LEU A 139 11.06 -5.96 0.19
CA LEU A 139 11.27 -7.33 -0.27
C LEU A 139 12.75 -7.62 -0.48
N LEU A 140 13.45 -6.77 -1.23
CA LEU A 140 14.89 -6.90 -1.48
C LEU A 140 15.68 -6.91 -0.18
N ASP A 141 15.36 -6.01 0.74
CA ASP A 141 16.02 -5.93 2.04
C ASP A 141 15.82 -7.23 2.87
N VAL A 142 14.66 -7.88 2.78
CA VAL A 142 14.38 -9.17 3.46
C VAL A 142 15.13 -10.33 2.79
N ILE A 143 15.16 -10.37 1.45
CA ILE A 143 15.89 -11.39 0.69
C ILE A 143 17.40 -11.29 0.96
N LEU A 144 17.93 -10.07 0.98
CA LEU A 144 19.33 -9.77 1.29
C LEU A 144 19.67 -9.90 2.79
N LYS A 145 18.71 -10.35 3.62
CA LYS A 145 18.85 -10.49 5.08
C LYS A 145 19.42 -9.24 5.77
N ARG A 146 19.09 -8.05 5.25
CA ARG A 146 19.57 -6.79 5.83
C ARG A 146 18.91 -6.55 7.18
N GLU A 147 19.73 -6.24 8.18
CA GLU A 147 19.23 -5.93 9.51
C GLU A 147 18.25 -4.75 9.47
N MET A 148 17.14 -4.88 10.18
CA MET A 148 16.22 -3.77 10.39
C MET A 148 16.65 -3.04 11.65
N LYS A 149 17.11 -1.79 11.50
CA LYS A 149 17.23 -0.88 12.64
C LYS A 149 15.82 -0.42 13.03
N TRP A 150 15.35 -0.85 14.19
CA TRP A 150 14.10 -0.37 14.79
C TRP A 150 14.33 1.04 15.35
N GLY A 151 14.40 2.04 14.47
CA GLY A 151 14.49 3.44 14.89
C GLY A 151 13.20 3.91 15.57
N SER A 152 13.32 4.81 16.53
CA SER A 152 12.18 5.58 17.04
C SER A 152 11.72 6.58 15.97
N LEU A 153 10.40 6.74 15.84
CA LEU A 153 9.83 7.85 15.09
C LEU A 153 9.86 9.07 16.02
N GLN A 154 10.23 10.24 15.51
CA GLN A 154 10.08 11.48 16.26
C GLN A 154 8.58 11.71 16.47
N ARG A 155 8.15 11.62 17.73
CA ARG A 155 6.77 11.94 18.13
C ARG A 155 6.70 13.43 18.28
N ILE A 156 5.92 14.08 17.43
CA ILE A 156 5.60 15.49 17.61
C ILE A 156 4.36 15.47 18.46
N GLY A 157 4.55 15.49 19.79
CA GLY A 157 3.43 15.53 20.71
C GLY A 157 2.56 16.74 20.40
N VAL A 158 1.26 16.61 20.61
CA VAL A 158 0.33 17.75 20.59
C VAL A 158 0.86 18.76 21.61
N ASP A 159 1.41 19.88 21.12
CA ASP A 159 1.69 21.02 21.99
C ASP A 159 0.36 21.40 22.62
N LYS A 160 0.28 21.33 23.96
CA LYS A 160 -0.90 21.78 24.70
C LYS A 160 -1.11 23.25 24.33
N GLN A 161 -2.06 23.53 23.44
CA GLN A 161 -2.58 24.88 23.27
C GLN A 161 -3.29 25.26 24.58
N SER A 162 -2.60 26.11 25.34
CA SER A 162 -3.17 26.97 26.38
C SER A 162 -4.13 27.98 25.78
#